data_AF-A0A4Q6ARI0-F1
#
_entry.id   AF-A0A4Q6ARI0-F1
#
_cell.length_a   1.000
_cell.length_b   1.000
_cell.length_c   1.000
_cell.angle_alpha   90.00
_cell.angle_beta   90.00
_cell.angle_gamma   90.00
#
_symmetry.space_group_name_H-M   'P 1'
#
loop_
_entity.id
_entity.type
_entity.pdbx_description
1 polymer ?
#
loop_
_entity_poly.entity_id
_entity_poly.type
_entity_poly.pdbx_seq_one_letter_code
_entity_poly.pdbx_strand_id
1 'polypeptide(L)'
;MRKLVLIAMPVLLALLIFSLLLSQFGPANNELLYTFFAVISISFVLFPLVTMFWYGTFRKRRWGRVGYLGIAAVIIGALFRLQHWPGGAILPFCGGLLIIVLYLIHFISKRDRKILDWLKLAYTVSAFVSFLAAVRQMVSSPVILLVHGVILFSLFIAFYIHILNQTEEDPVALDTDGRNVFRYEE
;
A
#
# COMPACT_ATOMS: atom_id res chain seq x y z
N MET A 1 11.74 1.63 13.03
CA MET A 1 10.61 1.36 12.10
C MET A 1 10.01 -0.04 12.26
N ARG A 2 10.79 -1.13 12.37
CA ARG A 2 10.21 -2.49 12.49
C ARG A 2 9.26 -2.67 13.65
N LYS A 3 9.70 -2.29 14.86
CA LYS A 3 8.87 -2.30 16.07
C LYS A 3 7.56 -1.51 15.88
N LEU A 4 7.61 -0.35 15.21
CA LEU A 4 6.43 0.44 14.88
C LEU A 4 5.47 -0.32 13.96
N VAL A 5 5.97 -0.96 12.89
CA VAL A 5 5.13 -1.76 11.98
C VAL A 5 4.50 -2.96 12.72
N LEU A 6 5.29 -3.65 13.55
CA LEU A 6 4.82 -4.81 14.31
C LEU A 6 3.72 -4.46 15.32
N ILE A 7 3.71 -3.24 15.86
CA ILE A 7 2.68 -2.77 16.79
C ILE A 7 1.50 -2.18 16.03
N ALA A 8 1.75 -1.31 15.03
CA ALA A 8 0.70 -0.59 14.32
C ALA A 8 -0.18 -1.51 13.47
N MET A 9 0.39 -2.56 12.87
CA MET A 9 -0.37 -3.49 12.01
C MET A 9 -1.49 -4.24 12.74
N PRO A 10 -1.24 -4.95 13.86
CA PRO A 10 -2.32 -5.63 14.58
C PRO A 10 -3.35 -4.64 15.16
N VAL A 11 -2.93 -3.43 15.55
CA VAL A 11 -3.85 -2.38 16.00
C VAL A 11 -4.76 -1.92 14.87
N LEU A 12 -4.22 -1.62 13.68
CA LEU A 12 -5.02 -1.25 12.52
C LEU A 12 -5.98 -2.37 12.09
N LEU A 13 -5.53 -3.62 12.19
CA LEU A 13 -6.38 -4.78 11.92
C LEU A 13 -7.54 -4.89 12.91
N ALA A 14 -7.26 -4.76 14.20
CA ALA A 14 -8.28 -4.79 15.24
C ALA A 14 -9.30 -3.65 15.06
N LEU A 15 -8.83 -2.44 14.74
CA LEU A 15 -9.68 -1.29 14.43
C LEU A 15 -10.53 -1.53 13.17
N LEU A 16 -9.98 -2.15 12.13
CA LEU A 16 -10.73 -2.49 10.92
C LEU A 16 -11.87 -3.46 11.23
N ILE A 17 -11.57 -4.55 11.94
CA ILE A 17 -12.57 -5.56 12.36
C ILE A 17 -13.64 -4.90 13.24
N PHE A 18 -13.22 -4.09 14.22
CA PHE A 18 -14.15 -3.37 15.09
C PHE A 18 -15.06 -2.41 14.30
N SER A 19 -14.49 -1.65 13.36
CA SER A 19 -15.27 -0.73 12.51
C SER A 19 -16.26 -1.48 11.60
N LEU A 20 -15.90 -2.69 11.14
CA LEU A 20 -16.80 -3.56 10.37
C LEU A 20 -17.94 -4.09 11.24
N LEU A 21 -17.66 -4.53 12.47
CA LEU A 21 -18.69 -4.98 13.39
C LEU A 21 -19.68 -3.86 13.71
N LEU A 22 -19.16 -2.66 13.98
CA LEU A 22 -20.01 -1.49 14.22
C LEU A 22 -20.87 -1.12 13.00
N SER A 23 -20.37 -1.29 11.78
CA SER A 23 -21.18 -1.00 10.58
C SER A 23 -22.26 -2.05 10.30
N GLN A 24 -22.09 -3.29 10.78
CA GLN A 24 -23.09 -4.36 10.65
C GLN A 24 -24.16 -4.32 11.75
N PHE A 25 -23.77 -4.02 12.99
CA PHE A 25 -24.66 -4.05 14.16
C PHE A 25 -25.13 -2.66 14.63
N GLY A 26 -24.56 -1.60 14.06
CA GLY A 26 -24.93 -0.23 14.39
C GLY A 26 -26.25 0.21 13.75
N PRO A 27 -26.80 1.36 14.18
CA PRO A 27 -27.98 1.93 13.55
C PRO A 27 -27.73 2.18 12.06
N ALA A 28 -28.64 1.68 11.20
CA ALA A 28 -28.50 1.73 9.74
C ALA A 28 -28.41 3.14 9.14
N ASN A 29 -28.69 4.18 9.93
CA ASN A 29 -28.70 5.59 9.52
C ASN A 29 -27.59 6.43 10.17
N ASN A 30 -26.57 5.79 10.74
CA ASN A 30 -25.49 6.52 11.41
C ASN A 30 -24.34 6.84 10.43
N GLU A 31 -24.44 7.99 9.75
CA GLU A 31 -23.41 8.55 8.84
C GLU A 31 -22.00 8.58 9.46
N LEU A 32 -21.90 8.78 10.78
CA LEU A 32 -20.63 8.81 11.49
C LEU A 32 -19.95 7.43 11.49
N LEU A 33 -20.71 6.33 11.59
CA LEU A 33 -20.16 4.96 11.55
C LEU A 33 -19.62 4.61 10.16
N TYR A 34 -20.33 5.00 9.09
CA TYR A 34 -19.86 4.80 7.72
C TYR A 34 -18.59 5.61 7.43
N THR A 35 -18.55 6.85 7.90
CA THR A 35 -17.35 7.70 7.77
C THR A 35 -16.17 7.11 8.53
N PHE A 36 -16.39 6.62 9.75
CA PHE A 36 -15.36 5.95 10.55
C PHE A 36 -14.83 4.71 9.85
N PHE A 37 -15.71 3.82 9.37
CA PHE A 37 -15.33 2.63 8.61
C PHE A 37 -14.51 2.98 7.36
N ALA A 38 -14.91 4.01 6.61
CA ALA A 38 -14.19 4.45 5.42
C ALA A 38 -12.79 4.95 5.75
N VAL A 39 -12.62 5.76 6.80
CA VAL A 39 -11.31 6.28 7.24
C VAL A 39 -10.38 5.15 7.67
N ILE A 40 -10.89 4.18 8.43
CA ILE A 40 -10.10 3.03 8.87
C ILE A 40 -9.72 2.15 7.67
N SER A 41 -10.64 1.92 6.73
CA SER A 41 -10.38 1.16 5.51
C SER A 41 -9.30 1.83 4.64
N ILE A 42 -9.37 3.14 4.45
CA ILE A 42 -8.34 3.91 3.71
C ILE A 42 -6.99 3.81 4.43
N SER A 43 -6.98 3.98 5.75
CA SER A 43 -5.76 3.87 6.56
C SER A 43 -5.13 2.48 6.45
N PHE A 44 -5.95 1.43 6.44
CA PHE A 44 -5.53 0.05 6.26
C PHE A 44 -4.92 -0.22 4.87
N VAL A 45 -5.37 0.48 3.83
CA VAL A 45 -4.78 0.36 2.47
C VAL A 45 -3.50 1.20 2.32
N LEU A 46 -3.46 2.39 2.93
CA LEU A 46 -2.32 3.30 2.79
C LEU A 46 -1.13 2.88 3.66
N PHE A 47 -1.36 2.39 4.88
CA PHE A 47 -0.28 2.04 5.80
C PHE A 47 0.68 0.96 5.25
N PRO A 48 0.20 -0.15 4.65
CA PRO A 48 1.07 -1.15 4.02
C PRO A 48 1.84 -0.54 2.85
N LEU A 49 1.22 0.33 2.05
CA LEU A 49 1.88 0.98 0.92
C LEU A 49 3.04 1.88 1.39
N VAL A 50 2.82 2.68 2.44
CA VAL A 50 3.84 3.53 3.06
C VAL A 50 4.97 2.69 3.66
N THR A 51 4.64 1.64 4.40
CA THR A 51 5.65 0.75 5.00
C THR A 51 6.44 0.00 3.92
N MET A 52 5.78 -0.54 2.89
CA MET A 52 6.41 -1.17 1.74
C MET A 52 7.39 -0.24 1.01
N PHE A 53 7.00 1.03 0.85
CA PHE A 53 7.84 2.07 0.28
C PHE A 53 9.05 2.36 1.18
N TRP A 54 8.84 2.45 2.49
CA TRP A 54 9.90 2.69 3.47
C TRP A 54 10.92 1.56 3.56
N TYR A 55 10.45 0.31 3.53
CA TYR A 55 11.27 -0.91 3.47
C TYR A 55 11.82 -1.22 2.06
N GLY A 56 11.57 -0.34 1.08
CA GLY A 56 11.98 -0.54 -0.31
C GLY A 56 13.37 0.01 -0.59
N THR A 57 14.16 -0.72 -1.39
CA THR A 57 15.35 -0.16 -2.03
C THR A 57 15.01 0.92 -3.06
N PHE A 58 13.73 1.04 -3.44
CA PHE A 58 13.20 2.06 -4.35
C PHE A 58 13.52 3.48 -3.90
N ARG A 59 13.46 3.76 -2.59
CA ARG A 59 13.70 5.11 -2.02
C ARG A 59 15.09 5.67 -2.36
N LYS A 60 16.11 4.80 -2.45
CA LYS A 60 17.51 5.21 -2.65
C LYS A 60 17.89 5.44 -4.11
N ARG A 61 17.08 4.96 -5.07
CA ARG A 61 17.35 5.10 -6.51
C ARG A 61 16.92 6.48 -7.02
N ARG A 62 17.52 6.94 -8.12
CA ARG A 62 17.16 8.20 -8.82
C ARG A 62 15.65 8.28 -9.11
N TRP A 63 15.04 7.15 -9.48
CA TRP A 63 13.61 7.00 -9.76
C TRP A 63 12.70 7.12 -8.53
N GLY A 64 13.24 6.91 -7.32
CA GLY A 64 12.50 7.08 -6.08
C GLY A 64 12.02 8.52 -5.87
N ARG A 65 12.80 9.51 -6.33
CA ARG A 65 12.43 10.93 -6.27
C ARG A 65 11.19 11.25 -7.12
N VAL A 66 11.11 10.67 -8.32
CA VAL A 66 9.93 10.80 -9.20
C VAL A 66 8.72 10.09 -8.58
N GLY A 67 8.93 9.00 -7.85
CA GLY A 67 7.88 8.33 -7.10
C GLY A 67 7.19 9.23 -6.07
N TYR A 68 7.93 10.13 -5.40
CA TYR A 68 7.32 11.11 -4.49
C TYR A 68 6.39 12.09 -5.20
N LEU A 69 6.67 12.47 -6.45
CA LEU A 69 5.75 13.30 -7.24
C LEU A 69 4.45 12.55 -7.52
N GLY A 70 4.53 11.24 -7.81
CA GLY A 70 3.35 10.39 -7.94
C GLY A 70 2.52 10.32 -6.67
N ILE A 71 3.15 10.13 -5.51
CA ILE A 71 2.47 10.13 -4.20
C ILE A 71 1.83 11.49 -3.91
N ALA A 72 2.55 12.58 -4.15
CA ALA A 72 2.02 13.94 -3.98
C ALA A 72 0.81 14.19 -4.88
N ALA A 73 0.86 13.77 -6.16
CA ALA A 73 -0.26 13.87 -7.09
C ALA A 73 -1.49 13.06 -6.62
N VAL A 74 -1.29 11.87 -6.04
CA VAL A 74 -2.38 11.09 -5.43
C VAL A 74 -3.02 11.83 -4.26
N ILE A 75 -2.21 12.37 -3.34
CA ILE A 75 -2.72 13.07 -2.15
C ILE A 75 -3.44 14.37 -2.52
N ILE A 76 -2.81 15.22 -3.33
CA ILE A 76 -3.41 16.49 -3.79
C ILE A 76 -4.67 16.20 -4.61
N GLY A 77 -4.64 15.17 -5.45
CA GLY A 77 -5.78 14.72 -6.22
C GLY A 77 -6.95 14.26 -5.36
N ALA A 78 -6.69 13.46 -4.33
CA ALA A 78 -7.69 13.06 -3.36
C ALA A 78 -8.31 14.28 -2.65
N LEU A 79 -7.49 15.28 -2.29
CA LEU A 79 -7.96 16.53 -1.71
C LEU A 79 -8.90 17.30 -2.65
N PHE A 80 -8.56 17.42 -3.94
CA PHE A 80 -9.44 18.04 -4.93
C PHE A 80 -10.77 17.30 -5.10
N ARG A 81 -10.75 15.97 -5.01
CA ARG A 81 -11.99 15.17 -5.03
C ARG A 81 -12.86 15.45 -3.80
N LEU A 82 -12.26 15.60 -2.61
CA LEU A 82 -12.99 16.01 -1.40
C LEU A 82 -13.61 17.41 -1.53
N GLN A 83 -12.92 18.32 -2.20
CA GLN A 83 -13.41 19.68 -2.47
C GLN A 83 -14.39 19.76 -3.65
N HIS A 84 -14.77 18.62 -4.25
CA HIS A 84 -15.69 18.56 -5.40
C HIS A 84 -15.20 19.32 -6.65
N TRP A 85 -13.89 19.50 -6.81
CA TRP A 85 -13.34 20.17 -7.99
C TRP A 85 -13.59 19.35 -9.26
N PRO A 86 -13.99 19.99 -10.37
CA PRO A 86 -14.20 19.31 -11.65
C PRO A 86 -12.88 18.67 -12.10
N GLY A 87 -12.91 17.38 -12.40
CA GLY A 87 -11.71 16.64 -12.79
C GLY A 87 -10.76 16.27 -11.65
N GLY A 88 -11.16 16.40 -10.38
CA GLY A 88 -10.34 16.02 -9.22
C GLY A 88 -9.84 14.56 -9.24
N ALA A 89 -10.49 13.67 -10.00
CA ALA A 89 -10.05 12.29 -10.19
C ALA A 89 -8.88 12.09 -11.19
N ILE A 90 -8.55 13.10 -12.02
CA ILE A 90 -7.48 13.02 -13.03
C ILE A 90 -6.10 12.98 -12.36
N LEU A 91 -5.85 13.89 -11.42
CA LEU A 91 -4.56 13.99 -10.74
C LEU A 91 -4.17 12.72 -9.96
N PRO A 92 -5.05 12.09 -9.15
CA PRO A 92 -4.72 10.84 -8.48
C PRO A 92 -4.63 9.65 -9.42
N PHE A 93 -5.37 9.65 -10.55
CA PHE A 93 -5.18 8.67 -11.60
C PHE A 93 -3.78 8.74 -12.22
N CYS A 94 -3.34 9.93 -12.64
CA CYS A 94 -2.00 10.14 -13.20
C CYS A 94 -0.91 9.81 -12.18
N GLY A 95 -1.08 10.22 -10.92
CA GLY A 95 -0.15 9.90 -9.83
C GLY A 95 -0.03 8.40 -9.56
N GLY A 96 -1.16 7.70 -9.48
CA GLY A 96 -1.17 6.24 -9.28
C GLY A 96 -0.56 5.48 -10.46
N LEU A 97 -0.86 5.91 -11.70
CA LEU A 97 -0.28 5.33 -12.90
C LEU A 97 1.25 5.53 -12.93
N LEU A 98 1.72 6.73 -12.58
CA LEU A 98 3.15 7.02 -12.46
C LEU A 98 3.83 6.12 -11.44
N ILE A 99 3.21 5.90 -10.27
CA ILE A 99 3.74 5.00 -9.23
C ILE A 99 3.89 3.57 -9.78
N ILE A 100 2.87 3.03 -10.46
CA ILE A 100 2.93 1.68 -11.04
C ILE A 100 4.04 1.58 -12.08
N VAL A 101 4.10 2.51 -13.02
CA VAL A 101 5.09 2.49 -14.09
C VAL A 101 6.51 2.54 -13.51
N LEU A 102 6.76 3.44 -12.56
CA LEU A 102 8.06 3.52 -11.89
C LEU A 102 8.40 2.26 -11.11
N TYR A 103 7.42 1.68 -10.42
CA TYR A 103 7.62 0.45 -9.66
C TYR A 103 7.89 -0.74 -10.59
N LEU A 104 7.22 -0.81 -11.74
CA LEU A 104 7.44 -1.84 -12.76
C LEU A 104 8.82 -1.73 -13.39
N ILE A 105 9.25 -0.52 -13.76
CA ILE A 105 10.62 -0.27 -14.27
C ILE A 105 11.65 -0.72 -13.23
N HIS A 106 11.46 -0.34 -11.97
CA HIS A 106 12.35 -0.74 -10.86
C HIS A 106 12.37 -2.26 -10.66
N PHE A 107 11.20 -2.91 -10.76
CA PHE A 107 11.06 -4.35 -10.62
C PHE A 107 11.77 -5.12 -11.74
N ILE A 108 11.63 -4.67 -12.99
CA ILE A 108 12.29 -5.28 -14.16
C ILE A 108 13.81 -5.06 -14.10
N SER A 109 14.26 -3.91 -13.59
CA SER A 109 15.68 -3.57 -13.49
C SER A 109 16.44 -4.35 -12.40
N LYS A 110 15.74 -5.10 -11.54
CA LYS A 110 16.37 -5.93 -10.51
C LYS A 110 16.77 -7.29 -11.09
N ARG A 111 18.04 -7.66 -10.89
CA ARG A 111 18.59 -8.97 -11.25
C ARG A 111 17.98 -10.08 -10.38
N ASP A 112 17.96 -9.87 -9.07
CA ASP A 112 17.42 -10.82 -8.09
C ASP A 112 16.11 -10.29 -7.49
N ARG A 113 15.02 -11.04 -7.68
CA ARG A 113 13.69 -10.68 -7.22
C ARG A 113 13.36 -11.47 -5.97
N LYS A 114 13.32 -10.78 -4.82
CA LYS A 114 12.89 -11.40 -3.56
C LYS A 114 11.37 -11.53 -3.54
N ILE A 115 10.82 -12.46 -2.75
CA ILE A 115 9.36 -12.59 -2.55
C ILE A 115 8.71 -11.25 -2.14
N LEU A 116 9.43 -10.46 -1.35
CA LEU A 116 9.02 -9.12 -0.93
C LEU A 116 8.78 -8.17 -2.11
N ASP A 117 9.54 -8.28 -3.20
CA ASP A 117 9.38 -7.44 -4.38
C ASP A 117 8.10 -7.79 -5.16
N TRP A 118 7.78 -9.09 -5.25
CA TRP A 118 6.52 -9.58 -5.82
C TRP A 118 5.31 -9.14 -5.01
N LEU A 119 5.36 -9.27 -3.68
CA LEU A 119 4.29 -8.82 -2.79
C LEU A 119 4.02 -7.32 -2.95
N LYS A 120 5.07 -6.50 -3.04
CA LYS A 120 4.94 -5.05 -3.24
C LYS A 120 4.34 -4.70 -4.59
N LEU A 121 4.76 -5.38 -5.66
CA LEU A 121 4.22 -5.16 -7.00
C LEU A 121 2.73 -5.54 -7.05
N ALA A 122 2.38 -6.73 -6.57
CA ALA A 122 1.02 -7.22 -6.51
C ALA A 122 0.11 -6.29 -5.69
N TYR A 123 0.60 -5.83 -4.53
CA TYR A 123 -0.14 -4.90 -3.69
C TYR A 123 -0.36 -3.55 -4.38
N THR A 124 0.68 -2.98 -4.99
CA THR A 124 0.60 -1.68 -5.69
C THR A 124 -0.39 -1.74 -6.86
N VAL A 125 -0.33 -2.81 -7.66
CA VAL A 125 -1.27 -3.01 -8.77
C VAL A 125 -2.69 -3.20 -8.26
N SER A 126 -2.90 -4.06 -7.26
CA SER A 126 -4.23 -4.31 -6.68
C SER A 126 -4.84 -3.04 -6.07
N ALA A 127 -4.03 -2.24 -5.37
CA ALA A 127 -4.46 -0.97 -4.79
C ALA A 127 -4.89 0.04 -5.87
N PHE A 128 -4.15 0.10 -6.99
CA PHE A 128 -4.54 0.96 -8.11
C PHE A 128 -5.81 0.48 -8.82
N VAL A 129 -5.96 -0.83 -9.04
CA VAL A 129 -7.21 -1.38 -9.62
C VAL A 129 -8.40 -1.04 -8.71
N SER A 130 -8.23 -1.17 -7.40
CA SER A 130 -9.24 -0.79 -6.40
C SER A 130 -9.59 0.69 -6.50
N PHE A 131 -8.58 1.55 -6.66
CA PHE A 131 -8.77 2.99 -6.89
C PHE A 131 -9.55 3.27 -8.20
N LEU A 132 -9.20 2.64 -9.32
CA LEU A 132 -9.91 2.80 -10.59
C LEU A 132 -11.37 2.41 -10.49
N ALA A 133 -11.62 1.29 -9.81
CA ALA A 133 -12.96 0.78 -9.59
C ALA A 133 -13.79 1.78 -8.74
N ALA A 134 -13.18 2.37 -7.70
CA ALA A 134 -13.79 3.41 -6.87
C ALA A 134 -14.01 4.76 -7.60
N VAL A 135 -13.16 5.10 -8.58
CA VAL A 135 -13.36 6.30 -9.42
C VAL A 135 -14.53 6.13 -10.37
N ARG A 136 -14.65 4.97 -11.04
CA ARG A 136 -15.68 4.74 -12.07
C ARG A 136 -17.08 4.49 -11.51
N GLN A 137 -17.26 4.51 -10.19
CA GLN A 137 -18.48 4.02 -9.52
C GLN A 137 -18.86 2.57 -9.95
N MET A 138 -17.94 1.86 -10.63
CA MET A 138 -18.11 0.46 -11.06
C MET A 138 -18.12 -0.49 -9.85
N VAL A 139 -17.68 0.00 -8.69
CA VAL A 139 -17.81 -0.67 -7.38
C VAL A 139 -19.19 -0.41 -6.76
N SER A 140 -20.23 -0.23 -7.58
CA SER A 140 -21.60 -0.38 -7.10
C SER A 140 -21.90 -1.83 -6.75
N SER A 141 -21.16 -2.80 -7.33
CA SER A 141 -21.26 -4.19 -6.95
C SER A 141 -20.53 -4.45 -5.62
N PRO A 142 -21.23 -4.79 -4.52
CA PRO A 142 -20.60 -5.14 -3.25
C PRO A 142 -19.65 -6.35 -3.39
N VAL A 143 -19.89 -7.21 -4.39
CA VAL A 143 -19.05 -8.37 -4.68
C VAL A 143 -17.65 -7.97 -5.16
N ILE A 144 -17.56 -6.97 -6.05
CA ILE A 144 -16.26 -6.51 -6.56
C ILE A 144 -15.43 -5.90 -5.43
N LEU A 145 -16.06 -5.11 -4.56
CA LEU A 145 -15.41 -4.53 -3.38
C LEU A 145 -14.88 -5.63 -2.44
N LEU A 146 -15.72 -6.64 -2.17
CA LEU A 146 -15.37 -7.77 -1.30
C LEU A 146 -14.17 -8.54 -1.86
N VAL A 147 -14.20 -8.92 -3.14
CA VAL A 147 -13.12 -9.66 -3.80
C VAL A 147 -11.80 -8.88 -3.72
N HIS A 148 -11.82 -7.58 -4.04
CA HIS A 148 -10.62 -6.74 -3.94
C HIS A 148 -10.13 -6.57 -2.51
N GLY A 149 -11.05 -6.40 -1.55
CA GLY A 149 -10.74 -6.33 -0.13
C GLY A 149 -10.02 -7.59 0.34
N VAL A 150 -10.50 -8.78 -0.04
CA VAL A 150 -9.87 -10.06 0.28
C VAL A 150 -8.46 -10.15 -0.34
N ILE A 151 -8.28 -9.76 -1.60
CA ILE A 151 -6.96 -9.77 -2.25
C ILE A 151 -5.97 -8.87 -1.50
N LEU A 152 -6.34 -7.62 -1.22
CA LEU A 152 -5.47 -6.69 -0.49
C LEU A 152 -5.16 -7.19 0.92
N PHE A 153 -6.14 -7.78 1.58
CA PHE A 153 -5.99 -8.37 2.91
C PHE A 153 -5.03 -9.56 2.92
N SER A 154 -5.16 -10.49 1.97
CA SER A 154 -4.24 -11.63 1.83
C SER A 154 -2.81 -11.18 1.53
N LEU A 155 -2.63 -10.20 0.63
CA LEU A 155 -1.31 -9.63 0.33
C LEU A 155 -0.70 -8.92 1.55
N PHE A 156 -1.53 -8.23 2.34
CA PHE A 156 -1.11 -7.60 3.58
C PHE A 156 -0.64 -8.63 4.61
N ILE A 157 -1.40 -9.71 4.84
CA ILE A 157 -1.01 -10.80 5.75
C ILE A 157 0.31 -11.43 5.30
N ALA A 158 0.45 -11.74 4.02
CA ALA A 158 1.68 -12.32 3.48
C ALA A 158 2.89 -11.40 3.70
N PHE A 159 2.72 -10.09 3.50
CA PHE A 159 3.74 -9.09 3.78
C PHE A 159 4.08 -9.02 5.28
N TYR A 160 3.07 -9.04 6.15
CA TYR A 160 3.26 -9.00 7.59
C TYR A 160 4.00 -10.23 8.12
N ILE A 161 3.61 -11.44 7.70
CA ILE A 161 4.31 -12.69 8.03
C ILE A 161 5.78 -12.62 7.57
N HIS A 162 6.03 -12.10 6.37
CA HIS A 162 7.39 -11.92 5.90
C HIS A 162 8.21 -10.98 6.78
N ILE A 163 7.63 -9.88 7.27
CA ILE A 163 8.31 -8.96 8.22
C ILE A 163 8.55 -9.61 9.59
N LEU A 164 7.61 -10.43 10.06
CA LEU A 164 7.76 -11.18 11.31
C LEU A 164 8.93 -12.17 11.23
N ASN A 165 9.00 -12.91 10.13
CA ASN A 165 9.99 -13.97 9.92
C ASN A 165 11.41 -13.47 9.65
N GLN A 166 11.61 -12.17 9.40
CA GLN A 166 12.96 -11.60 9.36
C GLN A 166 13.55 -11.64 10.78
N THR A 167 14.46 -12.56 11.08
CA THR A 167 15.16 -12.60 12.37
C THR A 167 15.98 -11.32 12.57
N GLU A 168 16.15 -10.86 13.82
CA GLU A 168 17.03 -9.70 14.10
C GLU A 168 18.50 -9.97 13.71
N GLU A 169 18.85 -11.25 13.51
CA GLU A 169 20.20 -11.74 13.21
C GLU A 169 20.64 -11.63 11.75
N ASP A 170 19.82 -11.05 10.87
CA ASP A 170 20.31 -10.59 9.58
C ASP A 170 20.53 -9.07 9.72
N PRO A 171 21.62 -8.61 10.39
CA PRO A 171 22.04 -7.24 10.23
C PRO A 171 22.36 -7.16 8.75
N VAL A 172 21.43 -6.61 7.99
CA VAL A 172 21.67 -6.28 6.61
C VAL A 172 22.84 -5.30 6.67
N ALA A 173 24.04 -5.83 6.53
CA ALA A 173 25.22 -5.15 6.07
C ALA A 173 24.85 -4.72 4.65
N LEU A 174 24.02 -3.68 4.58
CA LEU A 174 23.91 -2.86 3.41
C LEU A 174 25.29 -2.23 3.32
N ASP A 175 26.18 -2.87 2.57
CA ASP A 175 27.22 -2.10 1.90
C ASP A 175 26.52 -0.92 1.23
N THR A 176 27.02 0.28 1.51
CA THR A 176 26.48 1.55 1.03
C THR A 176 26.40 1.61 -0.50
N ASP A 177 27.08 0.70 -1.19
CA ASP A 177 27.31 0.73 -2.64
C ASP A 177 26.41 -0.22 -3.45
N GLY A 178 25.56 -1.03 -2.81
CA GLY A 178 24.60 -1.88 -3.53
C GLY A 178 25.23 -2.99 -4.38
N ARG A 179 26.48 -3.38 -4.09
CA ARG A 179 27.08 -4.62 -4.58
C ARG A 179 26.98 -5.66 -3.47
N ASN A 180 26.47 -6.83 -3.79
CA ASN A 180 26.61 -7.98 -2.90
C ASN A 180 28.10 -8.30 -2.86
N VAL A 181 28.76 -8.00 -1.74
CA VAL A 181 30.02 -8.66 -1.39
C VAL A 181 29.65 -10.09 -1.06
N PHE A 182 29.56 -10.95 -2.08
CA PHE A 182 29.79 -12.36 -1.85
C PHE A 182 31.24 -12.46 -1.34
N ARG A 183 31.43 -12.45 -0.02
CA ARG A 183 32.60 -13.09 0.56
C ARG A 183 32.37 -14.58 0.36
N TYR A 184 32.88 -15.11 -0.74
CA TYR A 184 33.33 -16.49 -0.72
C TYR A 184 34.59 -16.46 0.14
N GLU A 185 34.45 -16.79 1.42
CA GLU A 185 35.62 -17.18 2.20
C GLU A 185 36.01 -18.56 1.66
N GLU A 186 37.18 -18.61 1.02
CA GLU A 186 37.86 -19.85 0.60
C GLU A 186 38.33 -20.65 1.81
#